data_AF-A0AAN1PIF9-F1
#
_entry.id   AF-A0AAN1PIF9-F1
#
_cell.length_a   1.000
_cell.length_b   1.000
_cell.length_c   1.000
_cell.angle_alpha   90.00
_cell.angle_beta   90.00
_cell.angle_gamma   90.00
#
_symmetry.space_group_name_H-M   'P 1'
#
loop_
_entity.id
_entity.type
_entity.pdbx_description
1 polymer ?
#
loop_
_entity_poly.entity_id
_entity_poly.type
_entity_poly.pdbx_seq_one_letter_code
_entity_poly.pdbx_strand_id
1 'polypeptide(L)'
;MSDIDPKELKILSDILALVLEDQPGQSATALEALRNRAKRNATTGGALKNLFQTIAADPEKAKPARASKTRASSRASATKAQTDMSDTYRAQLQELRNNIVSLDRKLRSANAQNETLKSELYLTLQARAEMQAQMAQIQSLGQYQRRMTIVIATVAGLLAGIAGAELYHSFFPPHISTASENARYLY
;
A
#
# COMPACT_ATOMS: atom_id res chain seq x y z
N MET A 1 45.43 -28.63 -24.20
CA MET A 1 44.35 -28.14 -25.08
C MET A 1 43.09 -28.16 -24.25
N SER A 2 42.62 -26.99 -23.82
CA SER A 2 41.38 -26.85 -23.07
C SER A 2 40.78 -25.51 -23.48
N ASP A 3 40.15 -25.49 -24.65
CA ASP A 3 39.26 -24.39 -25.02
C ASP A 3 38.10 -24.44 -24.02
N ILE A 4 37.96 -23.40 -23.22
CA ILE A 4 36.85 -23.27 -22.27
C ILE A 4 35.57 -23.12 -23.09
N ASP A 5 34.56 -23.96 -22.83
CA ASP A 5 33.31 -23.89 -23.60
C ASP A 5 32.65 -22.53 -23.31
N PRO A 6 32.25 -21.75 -24.33
CA PRO A 6 31.52 -20.49 -24.15
C PRO A 6 30.27 -20.64 -23.26
N LYS A 7 29.68 -21.83 -23.18
CA LYS A 7 28.55 -22.13 -22.28
C LYS A 7 28.95 -22.11 -20.81
N GLU A 8 30.14 -22.59 -20.50
CA GLU A 8 30.68 -22.71 -19.15
C GLU A 8 31.12 -21.34 -18.61
N LEU A 9 31.74 -20.52 -19.47
CA LEU A 9 32.11 -19.14 -19.16
C LEU A 9 30.86 -18.29 -18.84
N LYS A 10 29.76 -18.53 -19.54
CA LYS A 10 28.48 -17.85 -19.27
C LYS A 10 27.85 -18.26 -17.94
N ILE A 11 28.04 -19.51 -17.51
CA ILE A 11 27.57 -19.94 -16.19
C ILE A 11 28.38 -19.25 -15.09
N LEU A 12 29.70 -19.12 -15.27
CA LEU A 12 30.59 -18.38 -14.38
C LEU A 12 30.19 -16.90 -14.23
N SER A 13 29.90 -16.21 -15.33
CA SER A 13 29.46 -14.82 -15.28
C SER A 13 28.14 -14.65 -14.53
N ASP A 14 27.19 -15.57 -14.73
CA ASP A 14 25.89 -15.52 -14.05
C ASP A 14 26.02 -15.80 -12.54
N ILE A 15 26.91 -16.70 -12.12
CA ILE A 15 27.21 -16.94 -10.69
C ILE A 15 27.89 -15.71 -10.07
N LEU A 16 28.84 -15.10 -10.76
CA LEU A 16 29.58 -13.94 -10.24
C LEU A 16 28.68 -12.71 -10.10
N ALA A 17 27.78 -12.49 -11.06
CA ALA A 17 26.74 -11.46 -10.96
C ALA A 17 25.84 -11.68 -9.74
N LEU A 18 25.43 -12.94 -9.50
CA LEU A 18 24.62 -13.32 -8.33
C LEU A 18 25.30 -13.01 -6.99
N VAL A 19 26.62 -13.13 -6.92
CA VAL A 19 27.43 -12.91 -5.70
C VAL A 19 27.71 -11.42 -5.48
N LEU A 20 27.66 -10.59 -6.53
CA LEU A 20 27.89 -9.14 -6.48
C LEU A 20 26.60 -8.32 -6.24
N GLU A 21 25.42 -8.89 -6.43
CA GLU A 21 24.13 -8.20 -6.24
C GLU A 21 23.53 -8.45 -4.84
N ASP A 22 23.63 -7.45 -3.96
CA ASP A 22 23.16 -7.46 -2.56
C ASP A 22 21.64 -7.29 -2.37
N GLN A 23 20.82 -7.38 -3.43
CA GLN A 23 19.39 -7.09 -3.33
C GLN A 23 18.56 -8.36 -3.02
N PRO A 24 18.00 -8.51 -1.80
CA PRO A 24 17.31 -9.74 -1.38
C PRO A 24 15.98 -9.87 -2.14
N GLY A 25 16.00 -10.68 -3.19
CA GLY A 25 14.85 -10.93 -4.08
C GLY A 25 15.26 -11.28 -5.51
N GLN A 26 16.28 -10.62 -6.06
CA GLN A 26 16.78 -10.91 -7.40
C GLN A 26 17.70 -12.14 -7.43
N SER A 27 18.48 -12.32 -6.37
CA SER A 27 19.36 -13.48 -6.18
C SER A 27 18.59 -14.81 -6.16
N ALA A 28 17.35 -14.85 -5.65
CA ALA A 28 16.52 -16.06 -5.65
C ALA A 28 16.11 -16.48 -7.07
N THR A 29 15.60 -15.54 -7.87
CA THR A 29 15.17 -15.80 -9.25
C THR A 29 16.34 -16.16 -10.16
N ALA A 30 17.48 -15.50 -10.00
CA ALA A 30 18.68 -15.78 -10.79
C ALA A 30 19.32 -17.12 -10.40
N LEU A 31 19.29 -17.53 -9.12
CA LEU A 31 19.74 -18.85 -8.68
C LEU A 31 18.84 -19.95 -9.26
N GLU A 32 17.52 -19.74 -9.30
CA GLU A 32 16.58 -20.67 -9.91
C GLU A 32 16.81 -20.79 -11.44
N ALA A 33 17.09 -19.68 -12.11
CA ALA A 33 17.47 -19.67 -13.53
C ALA A 33 18.78 -20.44 -13.77
N LEU A 34 19.77 -20.27 -12.88
CA LEU A 34 21.05 -20.97 -12.95
C LEU A 34 20.89 -22.47 -12.72
N ARG A 35 20.05 -22.86 -11.76
CA ARG A 35 19.71 -24.26 -11.47
C ARG A 35 18.99 -24.91 -12.65
N ASN A 36 18.05 -24.20 -13.27
CA ASN A 36 17.33 -24.67 -14.46
C ASN A 36 18.26 -24.81 -15.66
N ARG A 37 19.22 -23.90 -15.84
CA ARG A 37 20.23 -23.99 -16.89
C ARG A 37 21.23 -25.12 -16.64
N ALA A 38 21.66 -25.33 -15.40
CA ALA A 38 22.56 -26.42 -15.03
C ALA A 38 21.89 -27.79 -15.28
N LYS A 39 20.61 -27.93 -14.91
CA LYS A 39 19.80 -29.11 -15.22
C LYS A 39 19.69 -29.37 -16.73
N ARG A 40 19.42 -28.33 -17.53
CA ARG A 40 19.32 -28.44 -18.99
C ARG A 40 20.63 -28.83 -19.67
N ASN A 41 21.77 -28.45 -19.09
CA ASN A 41 23.09 -28.67 -19.66
C ASN A 41 23.90 -29.77 -18.94
N ALA A 42 23.26 -30.59 -18.10
CA ALA A 42 23.89 -31.67 -17.32
C ALA A 42 25.18 -31.23 -16.59
N THR A 43 25.27 -29.96 -16.19
CA THR A 43 26.47 -29.38 -15.59
C THR A 43 26.50 -29.73 -14.11
N THR A 44 27.52 -30.50 -13.69
CA THR A 44 27.66 -30.96 -12.30
C THR A 44 28.55 -30.02 -11.50
N GLY A 45 28.44 -30.06 -10.17
CA GLY A 45 29.30 -29.28 -9.27
C GLY A 45 30.80 -29.60 -9.44
N GLY A 46 31.13 -30.84 -9.81
CA GLY A 46 32.51 -31.24 -10.12
C GLY A 46 33.05 -30.59 -11.40
N ALA A 47 32.21 -30.46 -12.44
CA ALA A 47 32.58 -29.74 -13.67
C ALA A 47 32.84 -28.26 -13.38
N LEU A 48 31.97 -27.62 -12.59
CA LEU A 48 32.16 -26.22 -12.16
C LEU A 48 33.47 -26.03 -11.40
N LYS A 49 33.77 -26.91 -10.45
CA LYS A 49 35.02 -26.85 -9.68
C LYS A 49 36.26 -26.95 -10.58
N ASN A 50 36.25 -27.85 -11.56
CA ASN A 50 37.34 -28.00 -12.52
C ASN A 50 37.51 -26.74 -13.37
N LEU A 51 36.42 -26.08 -13.75
CA LEU A 51 36.47 -24.82 -14.51
C LEU A 51 37.13 -23.69 -13.73
N PHE A 52 36.74 -23.51 -12.46
CA PHE A 52 37.39 -22.53 -11.58
C PHE A 52 38.89 -22.83 -11.41
N GLN A 53 39.24 -24.11 -11.27
CA GLN A 53 40.64 -24.52 -11.13
C GLN A 53 41.46 -24.29 -12.41
N THR A 54 40.85 -24.46 -13.57
CA THR A 54 41.50 -24.26 -14.88
C THR A 54 41.70 -22.77 -15.17
N ILE A 55 40.72 -21.92 -14.83
CA ILE A 55 40.80 -20.46 -15.04
C ILE A 55 41.79 -19.82 -14.06
N ALA A 56 41.81 -20.27 -12.80
CA ALA A 56 42.78 -19.80 -11.82
C ALA A 56 44.23 -20.14 -12.20
N ALA A 57 44.44 -21.20 -12.98
CA ALA A 57 45.75 -21.64 -13.40
C ALA A 57 46.30 -20.92 -14.66
N ASP A 58 45.45 -20.37 -15.54
CA ASP A 58 45.89 -19.79 -16.82
C ASP A 58 45.00 -18.61 -17.30
N PRO A 59 45.23 -17.36 -16.82
CA PRO A 59 44.46 -16.18 -17.26
C PRO A 59 44.83 -15.65 -18.66
N GLU A 60 46.00 -16.01 -19.20
CA GLU A 60 46.56 -15.43 -20.44
C GLU A 60 46.08 -16.12 -21.74
N LYS A 61 45.49 -17.32 -21.67
CA LYS A 61 45.16 -18.14 -22.86
C LYS A 61 43.79 -17.87 -23.48
N ALA A 62 42.95 -17.01 -22.88
CA ALA A 62 41.64 -16.62 -23.41
C ALA A 62 41.71 -15.55 -24.53
N LYS A 63 42.82 -15.46 -25.28
CA LYS A 63 42.94 -14.60 -26.47
C LYS A 63 42.96 -15.46 -27.73
N PRO A 64 41.97 -15.36 -28.64
CA PRO A 64 41.90 -16.23 -29.81
C PRO A 64 43.06 -15.95 -30.78
N ALA A 65 43.82 -16.99 -31.08
CA ALA A 65 44.90 -17.00 -32.05
C ALA A 65 44.36 -16.82 -33.48
N ARG A 66 44.97 -15.90 -34.23
CA ARG A 66 44.48 -15.36 -35.51
C ARG A 66 45.36 -15.90 -36.66
N ALA A 67 44.82 -16.73 -37.56
CA ALA A 67 45.34 -16.94 -38.94
C ALA A 67 44.60 -15.95 -39.88
N SER A 68 45.13 -15.19 -40.85
CA SER A 68 46.21 -15.26 -41.85
C SER A 68 45.81 -15.96 -43.16
N LYS A 69 44.85 -15.38 -43.89
CA LYS A 69 45.01 -14.82 -45.27
C LYS A 69 43.68 -14.46 -45.96
N THR A 70 42.52 -14.74 -45.37
CA THR A 70 41.19 -14.22 -45.79
C THR A 70 40.86 -12.81 -45.25
N ARG A 71 41.87 -12.07 -44.77
CA ARG A 71 41.76 -10.93 -43.85
C ARG A 71 41.40 -9.58 -44.48
N ALA A 72 41.25 -9.44 -45.79
CA ALA A 72 40.84 -8.16 -46.38
C ALA A 72 39.30 -8.04 -46.43
N SER A 73 38.63 -9.05 -47.01
CA SER A 73 37.18 -9.12 -47.07
C SER A 73 36.54 -9.37 -45.70
N SER A 74 37.07 -10.32 -44.91
CA SER A 74 36.54 -10.63 -43.57
C SER A 74 36.83 -9.57 -42.53
N ARG A 75 37.85 -8.71 -42.73
CA ARG A 75 38.11 -7.57 -41.84
C ARG A 75 37.18 -6.42 -42.18
N ALA A 76 36.84 -6.19 -43.45
CA ALA A 76 35.75 -5.26 -43.78
C ALA A 76 34.40 -5.72 -43.19
N SER A 77 34.05 -7.02 -43.28
CA SER A 77 32.83 -7.56 -42.67
C SER A 77 32.89 -7.65 -41.14
N ALA A 78 34.03 -7.97 -40.53
CA ALA A 78 34.18 -7.98 -39.07
C ALA A 78 34.23 -6.56 -38.49
N THR A 79 34.81 -5.59 -39.20
CA THR A 79 34.76 -4.18 -38.78
C THR A 79 33.33 -3.68 -38.89
N LYS A 80 32.61 -4.02 -39.97
CA LYS A 80 31.18 -3.68 -40.13
C LYS A 80 30.30 -4.33 -39.05
N ALA A 81 30.47 -5.62 -38.78
CA ALA A 81 29.76 -6.33 -37.72
C ALA A 81 30.10 -5.81 -36.31
N GLN A 82 31.34 -5.34 -36.09
CA GLN A 82 31.72 -4.70 -34.83
C GLN A 82 31.13 -3.29 -34.70
N THR A 83 31.05 -2.53 -35.80
CA THR A 83 30.33 -1.25 -35.85
C THR A 83 28.84 -1.46 -35.60
N ASP A 84 28.20 -2.42 -36.29
CA ASP A 84 26.79 -2.78 -36.10
C ASP A 84 26.50 -3.23 -34.66
N MET A 85 27.39 -4.02 -34.05
CA MET A 85 27.30 -4.39 -32.63
C MET A 85 27.43 -3.15 -31.73
N SER A 86 28.37 -2.25 -32.00
CA SER A 86 28.51 -1.02 -31.21
C SER A 86 27.32 -0.07 -31.37
N ASP A 87 26.70 -0.04 -32.55
CA ASP A 87 25.52 0.77 -32.84
C ASP A 87 24.28 0.20 -32.15
N THR A 88 24.13 -1.13 -32.08
CA THR A 88 23.07 -1.78 -31.30
C THR A 88 23.22 -1.55 -29.79
N TYR A 89 24.43 -1.59 -29.23
CA TYR A 89 24.67 -1.22 -27.83
C TYR A 89 24.32 0.24 -27.55
N ARG A 90 24.67 1.14 -28.47
CA ARG A 90 24.30 2.56 -28.37
C ARG A 90 22.78 2.77 -28.44
N ALA A 91 22.11 2.04 -29.32
CA ALA A 91 20.64 2.06 -29.42
C ALA A 91 19.99 1.56 -28.12
N GLN A 92 20.50 0.49 -27.52
CA GLN A 92 20.02 -0.02 -26.22
C GLN A 92 20.25 0.99 -25.08
N LEU A 93 21.40 1.65 -25.04
CA LEU A 93 21.66 2.70 -24.05
C LEU A 93 20.71 3.89 -24.21
N GLN A 94 20.37 4.26 -25.44
CA GLN A 94 19.38 5.29 -25.72
C GLN A 94 17.97 4.84 -25.30
N GLU A 95 17.61 3.58 -25.55
CA GLU A 95 16.34 3.00 -25.14
C GLU A 95 16.21 2.98 -23.61
N LEU A 96 17.23 2.51 -22.89
CA LEU A 96 17.28 2.53 -21.43
C LEU A 96 17.16 3.95 -20.88
N ARG A 97 17.86 4.91 -21.48
CA ARG A 97 17.75 6.33 -21.13
C ARG A 97 16.32 6.85 -21.34
N ASN A 98 15.71 6.53 -22.48
CA ASN A 98 14.33 6.93 -22.78
C ASN A 98 13.34 6.29 -21.80
N ASN A 99 13.57 5.03 -21.42
CA ASN A 99 12.78 4.33 -20.42
C ASN A 99 12.90 5.00 -19.05
N ILE A 100 14.11 5.37 -18.60
CA ILE A 100 14.32 6.10 -17.34
C ILE A 100 13.56 7.43 -17.35
N VAL A 101 13.67 8.22 -18.43
CA VAL A 101 12.95 9.49 -18.54
C VAL A 101 11.44 9.26 -18.53
N SER A 102 10.95 8.21 -19.18
CA SER A 102 9.53 7.87 -19.18
C SER A 102 9.05 7.43 -17.79
N LEU A 103 9.85 6.67 -17.06
CA LEU A 103 9.57 6.22 -15.70
C LEU A 103 9.55 7.40 -14.73
N ASP A 104 10.51 8.32 -14.83
CA ASP A 104 10.52 9.55 -14.03
C ASP A 104 9.26 10.39 -14.25
N ARG A 105 8.85 10.56 -15.51
CA ARG A 105 7.58 11.23 -15.85
C ARG A 105 6.37 10.53 -15.26
N LYS A 106 6.31 9.19 -15.36
CA LYS A 106 5.23 8.39 -14.78
C LYS A 106 5.21 8.51 -13.25
N LEU A 107 6.36 8.45 -12.59
CA LEU A 107 6.49 8.57 -11.14
C LEU A 107 6.02 9.96 -10.67
N ARG A 108 6.46 11.03 -11.35
CA ARG A 108 5.97 12.39 -11.08
C ARG A 108 4.46 12.51 -11.27
N SER A 109 3.90 11.95 -12.34
CA SER A 109 2.45 11.97 -12.58
C SER A 109 1.67 11.20 -11.51
N ALA A 110 2.18 10.05 -11.06
CA ALA A 110 1.55 9.24 -10.03
C ALA A 110 1.61 9.93 -8.65
N ASN A 111 2.72 10.62 -8.35
CA ASN A 111 2.83 11.44 -7.15
C ASN A 111 1.85 12.62 -7.17
N ALA A 112 1.76 13.33 -8.30
CA ALA A 112 0.79 14.43 -8.45
C ALA A 112 -0.66 13.93 -8.27
N GLN A 113 -1.01 12.78 -8.85
CA GLN A 113 -2.33 12.17 -8.65
C GLN A 113 -2.59 11.78 -7.19
N ASN A 114 -1.58 11.24 -6.50
CA ASN A 114 -1.69 10.93 -5.08
C ASN A 114 -1.91 12.19 -4.24
N GLU A 115 -1.22 13.29 -4.54
CA GLU A 115 -1.44 14.57 -3.87
C GLU A 115 -2.85 15.11 -4.12
N THR A 116 -3.36 15.02 -5.36
CA THR A 116 -4.74 15.38 -5.68
C THR A 116 -5.74 14.55 -4.90
N LEU A 117 -5.63 13.23 -4.92
CA LEU A 117 -6.53 12.33 -4.18
C LEU A 117 -6.49 12.58 -2.67
N LYS A 118 -5.30 12.84 -2.11
CA LYS A 118 -5.15 13.21 -0.70
C LYS A 118 -5.88 14.53 -0.40
N SER A 119 -5.78 15.51 -1.29
CA SER A 119 -6.49 16.78 -1.12
C SER A 119 -8.01 16.63 -1.21
N GLU A 120 -8.52 15.79 -2.11
CA GLU A 120 -9.95 15.47 -2.21
C GLU A 120 -10.45 14.73 -0.96
N LEU A 121 -9.69 13.76 -0.47
CA LEU A 121 -10.02 13.07 0.79
C LEU A 121 -10.02 14.04 1.97
N TYR A 122 -9.06 14.96 2.03
CA TYR A 122 -9.03 15.98 3.08
C TYR A 122 -10.27 16.88 3.02
N LEU A 123 -10.64 17.37 1.84
CA LEU A 123 -11.82 18.20 1.64
C LEU A 123 -13.11 17.45 2.00
N THR A 124 -13.23 16.17 1.63
CA THR A 124 -14.41 15.36 1.97
C THR A 124 -14.50 15.06 3.47
N LEU A 125 -13.37 14.77 4.13
CA LEU A 125 -13.33 14.60 5.58
C LEU A 125 -13.69 15.89 6.31
N GLN A 126 -13.18 17.03 5.85
CA GLN A 126 -13.52 18.34 6.39
C GLN A 126 -15.01 18.64 6.21
N ALA A 127 -15.55 18.46 5.00
CA ALA A 127 -16.97 18.67 4.73
C ALA A 127 -17.86 17.76 5.60
N ARG A 128 -17.45 16.51 5.84
CA ARG A 128 -18.15 15.61 6.76
C ARG A 128 -18.11 16.11 8.20
N ALA A 129 -16.96 16.57 8.68
CA ALA A 129 -16.84 17.13 10.02
C ALA A 129 -17.72 18.38 10.20
N GLU A 130 -17.76 19.25 9.19
CA GLU A 130 -18.62 20.43 9.18
C GLU A 130 -20.10 20.06 9.20
N MET A 131 -20.54 19.10 8.37
CA MET A 131 -21.93 18.62 8.39
C MET A 131 -22.29 17.95 9.72
N GLN A 132 -21.38 17.17 10.31
CA GLN A 132 -21.60 16.53 11.59
C GLN A 132 -21.71 17.57 12.72
N ALA A 133 -20.88 18.62 12.69
CA ALA A 133 -20.98 19.74 13.63
C ALA A 133 -22.30 20.50 13.47
N GLN A 134 -22.74 20.77 12.24
CA GLN A 134 -24.03 21.39 11.97
C GLN A 134 -25.20 20.54 12.48
N MET A 135 -25.19 19.23 12.22
CA MET A 135 -26.23 18.34 12.73
C MET A 135 -26.22 18.24 14.25
N ALA A 136 -25.05 18.16 14.89
CA ALA A 136 -24.94 18.18 16.34
C ALA A 136 -25.50 19.49 16.93
N GLN A 137 -25.22 20.62 16.29
CA GLN A 137 -25.77 21.91 16.68
C GLN A 137 -27.30 21.94 16.55
N ILE A 138 -27.86 21.48 15.43
CA ILE A 138 -29.32 21.40 15.20
C ILE A 138 -29.99 20.44 16.20
N GLN A 139 -29.37 19.27 16.46
CA GLN A 139 -29.90 18.29 17.40
C GLN A 139 -29.92 18.83 18.85
N SER A 140 -28.90 19.59 19.25
CA SER A 140 -28.85 20.16 20.60
C SER A 140 -29.96 21.18 20.87
N LEU A 141 -30.31 22.00 19.87
CA LEU A 141 -31.44 22.94 19.94
C LEU A 141 -32.78 22.21 20.07
N GLY A 142 -33.00 21.16 19.26
CA GLY A 142 -34.23 20.37 19.30
C GLY A 142 -34.39 19.57 20.60
N GLN A 143 -33.30 19.02 21.15
CA GLN A 143 -33.33 18.33 22.44
C GLN A 143 -33.62 19.30 23.59
N TYR A 144 -33.04 20.50 23.57
CA TYR A 144 -33.31 21.52 24.59
C TYR A 144 -34.78 21.96 24.55
N GLN A 145 -35.33 22.25 23.36
CA GLN A 145 -36.74 22.58 23.19
C GLN A 145 -37.66 21.47 23.68
N ARG A 146 -37.39 20.21 23.31
CA ARG A 146 -38.20 19.06 23.74
C ARG A 146 -38.14 18.84 25.26
N ARG A 147 -36.99 19.06 25.89
CA ARG A 147 -36.86 19.00 27.35
C ARG A 147 -37.64 20.15 28.02
N MET A 148 -37.55 21.35 27.47
CA MET A 148 -38.26 22.52 27.99
C MET A 148 -39.77 22.37 27.89
N THR A 149 -40.30 21.83 26.78
CA THR A 149 -41.75 21.58 26.64
C THR A 149 -42.25 20.54 27.63
N ILE A 150 -41.48 19.47 27.89
CA ILE A 150 -41.82 18.48 28.92
C ILE A 150 -41.84 19.14 30.30
N VAL A 151 -40.83 19.94 30.66
CA VAL A 151 -40.78 20.63 31.95
C VAL A 151 -41.97 21.56 32.11
N ILE A 152 -42.28 22.40 31.11
CA ILE A 152 -43.43 23.30 31.16
C ILE A 152 -44.74 22.52 31.30
N ALA A 153 -44.93 21.45 30.53
CA ALA A 153 -46.13 20.62 30.63
C ALA A 153 -46.28 19.96 32.01
N THR A 154 -45.19 19.49 32.60
CA THR A 154 -45.22 18.91 33.96
C THR A 154 -45.58 19.95 35.01
N VAL A 155 -44.99 21.15 34.96
CA VAL A 155 -45.30 22.25 35.89
C VAL A 155 -46.75 22.71 35.73
N ALA A 156 -47.21 22.90 34.50
CA ALA A 156 -48.60 23.28 34.21
C ALA A 156 -49.59 22.21 34.69
N GLY A 157 -49.28 20.93 34.48
CA GLY A 157 -50.08 19.81 34.97
C GLY A 157 -50.13 19.75 36.51
N LEU A 158 -49.00 20.01 37.18
CA LEU A 158 -48.92 20.05 38.64
C LEU A 158 -49.76 21.21 39.20
N LEU A 159 -49.66 22.40 38.61
CA LEU A 159 -50.46 23.57 39.02
C LEU A 159 -51.96 23.35 38.79
N ALA A 160 -52.34 22.82 37.62
CA ALA A 160 -53.73 22.47 37.34
C ALA A 160 -54.24 21.37 38.28
N GLY A 161 -53.40 20.42 38.66
CA GLY A 161 -53.72 19.38 39.64
C GLY A 161 -53.96 19.93 41.04
N ILE A 162 -53.11 20.85 41.53
CA ILE A 162 -53.27 21.51 42.83
C ILE A 162 -54.56 22.35 42.83
N ALA A 163 -54.77 23.18 41.81
CA ALA A 163 -55.98 23.98 41.70
C ALA A 163 -57.26 23.13 41.58
N GLY A 164 -57.20 22.02 40.85
CA GLY A 164 -58.29 21.05 40.76
C GLY A 164 -58.60 20.37 42.09
N ALA A 165 -57.57 20.04 42.89
CA ALA A 165 -57.74 19.46 44.20
C ALA A 165 -58.39 20.43 45.20
N GLU A 166 -58.03 21.72 45.17
CA GLU A 166 -58.69 22.76 45.99
C GLU A 166 -60.16 22.94 45.61
N LEU A 167 -60.49 22.95 44.31
CA LEU A 167 -61.87 22.99 43.85
C LEU A 167 -62.65 21.75 44.29
N TYR A 168 -62.07 20.55 44.18
CA TYR A 168 -62.74 19.32 44.61
C TYR A 168 -63.03 19.33 46.13
N HIS A 169 -62.08 19.79 46.95
CA HIS A 169 -62.28 19.94 48.40
C HIS A 169 -63.36 20.97 48.76
N SER A 170 -63.54 22.02 47.93
CA SER A 170 -64.60 23.02 48.13
C SER A 170 -66.00 22.49 47.80
N PHE A 171 -66.11 21.60 46.81
CA PHE A 171 -67.38 20.99 46.41
C PHE A 171 -67.77 19.76 47.24
N PHE A 172 -66.78 19.01 47.74
CA PHE A 172 -66.97 17.87 48.63
C PHE A 172 -66.29 18.13 49.98
N PRO A 173 -66.91 18.94 50.87
CA PRO A 173 -66.42 19.07 52.22
C PRO A 173 -66.41 17.68 52.90
N PRO A 174 -65.30 17.29 53.54
CA PRO A 174 -65.26 16.05 54.31
C PRO A 174 -66.29 16.16 55.43
N HIS A 175 -67.26 15.25 55.42
CA HIS A 175 -68.15 14.99 56.54
C HIS A 175 -67.27 14.46 57.67
N ILE A 176 -66.82 15.38 58.53
CA ILE A 176 -66.23 15.04 59.81
C ILE A 176 -67.38 14.44 60.63
N SER A 177 -67.48 13.11 60.64
CA SER A 177 -68.31 12.38 61.57
C SER A 177 -67.79 12.72 62.97
N THR A 178 -68.46 13.67 63.61
CA THR A 178 -68.10 14.14 64.94
C THR A 178 -68.16 12.95 65.89
N ALA A 179 -67.03 12.62 66.51
CA ALA A 179 -66.94 11.64 67.61
C ALA A 179 -67.85 11.98 68.81
N SER A 180 -68.59 13.10 68.77
CA SER A 180 -69.60 13.50 69.75
C SER A 180 -70.89 12.68 69.71
N GLU A 181 -71.18 11.89 68.66
CA GLU A 181 -72.37 11.01 68.67
C GLU A 181 -72.18 9.75 69.53
N ASN A 182 -70.95 9.30 69.74
CA ASN A 182 -70.66 8.12 70.58
C ASN A 182 -70.71 8.42 72.10
N ALA A 183 -70.70 9.69 72.51
CA ALA A 183 -70.74 10.07 73.92
C ALA A 183 -72.16 10.13 74.52
N ARG A 184 -73.20 9.93 73.70
CA ARG A 184 -74.61 10.11 74.11
C ARG A 184 -75.33 8.83 74.56
N TYR A 185 -74.64 7.69 74.58
CA TYR A 185 -75.16 6.39 75.01
C TYR A 185 -74.64 5.91 76.38
N LEU A 186 -74.01 6.81 77.16
CA LEU A 186 -73.41 6.49 78.47
C LEU A 186 -74.00 7.31 79.64
N TYR A 187 -75.26 7.72 79.55
CA TYR A 187 -76.04 8.21 80.69
C TYR A 187 -77.48 7.69 80.65
#